data_AF-A0A6C1T212-F1
#
_entry.id   AF-A0A6C1T212-F1
#
_cell.length_a   1.000
_cell.length_b   1.000
_cell.length_c   1.000
_cell.angle_alpha   90.00
_cell.angle_beta   90.00
_cell.angle_gamma   90.00
#
_symmetry.space_group_name_H-M   'P 1'
#
loop_
_entity.id
_entity.type
_entity.pdbx_description
1 polymer ?
#
loop_
_entity_poly.entity_id
_entity_poly.type
_entity_poly.pdbx_seq_one_letter_code
_entity_poly.pdbx_strand_id
1 'polypeptide(L)'
;MALLAVNARLRQGWAKGWLIWAGLVGYLFYAYALYSFDGVLNPAYPLYLAIMALSVLALVLFVRAVNPASLVSARRRPPRRTVAGLFGLLLVLFTALWLSQLLPAMAARQPLPGQTIFVLDLAIALPLTGLTAWLLCRGHPVGDLLAIPMLMKVALLGISVFLGTLYTYAFFDGPFMPFDLALYALMGFGPAALIWPFWRGSTLAD
;
A
#
# COMPACT_ATOMS: atom_id res chain seq x y z
N MET A 1 -15.36 -7.24 -3.92
CA MET A 1 -15.47 -8.60 -3.35
C MET A 1 -14.63 -8.80 -2.09
N ALA A 2 -13.30 -8.56 -2.10
CA ALA A 2 -12.45 -8.78 -0.93
C ALA A 2 -12.89 -8.04 0.35
N LEU A 3 -13.25 -6.74 0.25
CA LEU A 3 -13.74 -5.96 1.40
C LEU A 3 -15.04 -6.52 2.01
N LEU A 4 -15.96 -7.02 1.18
CA LEU A 4 -17.22 -7.61 1.64
C LEU A 4 -16.98 -8.93 2.37
N ALA A 5 -16.06 -9.75 1.85
CA ALA A 5 -15.65 -11.00 2.50
C ALA A 5 -14.96 -10.75 3.85
N VAL A 6 -14.08 -9.75 3.92
CA VAL A 6 -13.44 -9.34 5.18
C VAL A 6 -14.48 -8.79 6.17
N ASN A 7 -15.40 -7.95 5.72
CA ASN A 7 -16.47 -7.40 6.56
C ASN A 7 -17.41 -8.50 7.11
N ALA A 8 -17.76 -9.49 6.28
CA ALA A 8 -18.57 -10.63 6.70
C ALA A 8 -17.85 -11.45 7.79
N ARG A 9 -16.54 -11.70 7.64
CA ARG A 9 -15.74 -12.40 8.65
C ARG A 9 -15.50 -11.57 9.91
N LEU A 10 -15.39 -10.25 9.79
CA LEU A 10 -15.32 -9.35 10.93
C LEU A 10 -16.57 -9.47 11.80
N ARG A 11 -17.75 -9.53 11.18
CA ARG A 11 -19.03 -9.76 11.88
C ARG A 11 -19.11 -11.12 12.57
N GLN A 12 -18.28 -12.08 12.15
CA GLN A 12 -18.15 -13.41 12.77
C GLN A 12 -17.08 -13.44 13.89
N GLY A 13 -16.57 -12.29 14.33
CA GLY A 13 -15.60 -12.21 15.43
C GLY A 13 -14.13 -12.36 15.01
N TRP A 14 -13.79 -12.08 13.76
CA TRP A 14 -12.40 -12.19 13.30
C TRP A 14 -11.51 -11.08 13.88
N ALA A 15 -10.91 -11.37 15.04
CA ALA A 15 -10.22 -10.46 15.94
C ALA A 15 -9.31 -9.39 15.29
N LYS A 16 -8.59 -9.73 14.21
CA LYS A 16 -7.63 -8.83 13.54
C LYS A 16 -8.00 -8.46 12.10
N GLY A 17 -9.18 -8.88 11.62
CA GLY A 17 -9.59 -8.73 10.21
C GLY A 17 -9.61 -7.29 9.72
N TRP A 18 -9.77 -6.35 10.65
CA TRP A 18 -9.85 -4.92 10.42
C TRP A 18 -8.51 -4.33 9.95
N LEU A 19 -7.38 -4.97 10.27
CA LEU A 19 -6.06 -4.59 9.75
C LEU A 19 -5.93 -4.84 8.24
N ILE A 20 -6.41 -6.01 7.79
CA ILE A 20 -6.46 -6.33 6.36
C ILE A 20 -7.46 -5.42 5.65
N TRP A 21 -8.61 -5.18 6.28
CA TRP A 21 -9.61 -4.23 5.77
C TRP A 21 -9.01 -2.84 5.55
N ALA A 22 -8.26 -2.31 6.53
CA ALA A 22 -7.62 -0.99 6.41
C ALA A 22 -6.60 -0.92 5.26
N GLY A 23 -5.81 -1.99 5.06
CA GLY A 23 -4.90 -2.07 3.93
C GLY A 23 -5.62 -2.10 2.57
N LEU A 24 -6.74 -2.82 2.48
CA LEU A 24 -7.60 -2.83 1.28
C LEU A 24 -8.21 -1.46 1.00
N VAL A 25 -8.66 -0.74 2.03
CA VAL A 25 -9.16 0.63 1.89
C VAL A 25 -8.04 1.58 1.45
N GLY A 26 -6.84 1.43 2.00
CA GLY A 26 -5.66 2.19 1.57
C GLY A 26 -5.31 1.96 0.10
N TYR A 27 -5.43 0.72 -0.38
CA TYR A 27 -5.30 0.40 -1.81
C TYR A 27 -6.40 1.06 -2.66
N LEU A 28 -7.67 1.02 -2.23
CA LEU A 28 -8.77 1.69 -2.94
C LEU A 28 -8.56 3.20 -3.02
N PHE A 29 -8.19 3.83 -1.91
CA PHE A 29 -7.84 5.25 -1.89
C PHE A 29 -6.79 5.54 -2.96
N TYR A 30 -5.69 4.79 -2.98
CA TYR A 30 -4.61 5.00 -3.93
C TYR A 30 -5.06 4.83 -5.39
N ALA A 31 -5.68 3.68 -5.72
CA ALA A 31 -6.06 3.36 -7.10
C ALA A 31 -7.11 4.33 -7.65
N TYR A 32 -8.11 4.69 -6.85
CA TYR A 32 -9.17 5.60 -7.28
C TYR A 32 -8.76 7.06 -7.22
N ALA A 33 -7.74 7.43 -6.42
CA ALA A 33 -7.11 8.74 -6.52
C ALA A 33 -6.42 8.92 -7.88
N LEU A 34 -5.68 7.91 -8.37
CA LEU A 34 -5.10 7.95 -9.73
C LEU A 34 -6.20 8.20 -10.79
N TYR A 35 -7.26 7.40 -10.79
CA TYR A 35 -8.35 7.57 -11.77
C TYR A 35 -9.08 8.92 -11.65
N SER A 36 -9.20 9.44 -10.43
CA SER A 36 -9.91 10.70 -10.18
C SER A 36 -9.09 11.93 -10.61
N PHE A 37 -7.79 11.94 -10.32
CA PHE A 37 -6.90 13.08 -10.57
C PHE A 37 -6.25 13.06 -11.97
N ASP A 38 -5.94 11.89 -12.54
CA ASP A 38 -5.39 11.80 -13.91
C ASP A 38 -6.48 11.95 -15.01
N GLY A 39 -7.70 12.32 -14.64
CA GLY A 39 -8.72 12.75 -15.59
C GLY A 39 -9.33 11.65 -16.45
N VAL A 40 -9.52 10.44 -15.89
CA VAL A 40 -10.18 9.32 -16.60
C VAL A 40 -11.70 9.57 -16.67
N LEU A 41 -12.10 10.46 -17.57
CA LEU A 41 -13.48 10.94 -17.73
C LEU A 41 -14.30 9.96 -18.59
N ASN A 42 -14.88 8.96 -17.94
CA ASN A 42 -15.87 8.05 -18.52
C ASN A 42 -17.18 8.07 -17.70
N PRO A 43 -18.25 7.39 -18.13
CA PRO A 43 -19.53 7.39 -17.39
C PRO A 43 -19.44 6.86 -15.95
N ALA A 44 -18.39 6.09 -15.61
CA ALA A 44 -18.13 5.60 -14.26
C ALA A 44 -17.34 6.59 -13.38
N TYR A 45 -16.95 7.76 -13.90
CA TYR A 45 -16.18 8.76 -13.15
C TYR A 45 -16.81 9.16 -11.80
N PRO A 46 -18.14 9.38 -11.67
CA PRO A 46 -18.75 9.64 -10.37
C PRO A 46 -18.54 8.52 -9.35
N LEU A 47 -18.47 7.26 -9.80
CA LEU A 47 -18.17 6.12 -8.95
C LEU A 47 -16.73 6.16 -8.44
N TYR A 48 -15.78 6.62 -9.27
CA TYR A 48 -14.38 6.75 -8.86
C TYR A 48 -14.24 7.76 -7.72
N LEU A 49 -14.89 8.92 -7.86
CA LEU A 49 -14.95 9.95 -6.82
C LEU A 49 -15.60 9.42 -5.54
N ALA A 50 -16.71 8.69 -5.65
CA ALA A 50 -17.40 8.13 -4.50
C ALA A 50 -16.51 7.13 -3.74
N ILE A 51 -15.84 6.21 -4.45
CA ILE A 51 -14.95 5.23 -3.82
C ILE A 51 -13.74 5.92 -3.17
N MET A 52 -13.15 6.91 -3.84
CA MET A 52 -12.06 7.70 -3.28
C MET A 52 -12.50 8.41 -1.99
N ALA A 53 -13.61 9.14 -2.02
CA ALA A 53 -14.13 9.89 -0.86
C ALA A 53 -14.47 8.98 0.32
N LEU A 54 -15.17 7.86 0.07
CA LEU A 54 -15.50 6.88 1.10
C LEU A 54 -14.24 6.23 1.69
N SER A 55 -13.21 5.99 0.88
CA SER A 55 -11.94 5.43 1.34
C SER A 55 -11.21 6.41 2.25
N VAL A 56 -11.20 7.71 1.93
CA VAL A 56 -10.64 8.75 2.81
C VAL A 56 -11.38 8.78 4.15
N LEU A 57 -12.72 8.82 4.13
CA LEU A 57 -13.52 8.83 5.35
C LEU A 57 -13.28 7.58 6.20
N ALA A 58 -13.22 6.41 5.57
CA ALA A 58 -12.91 5.14 6.23
C ALA A 58 -11.52 5.15 6.90
N LEU A 59 -10.49 5.69 6.24
CA LEU A 59 -9.15 5.81 6.80
C LEU A 59 -9.11 6.78 7.99
N VAL A 60 -9.81 7.91 7.90
CA VAL A 60 -9.92 8.86 9.02
C VAL A 60 -10.61 8.21 10.22
N LEU A 61 -11.73 7.51 10.00
CA LEU A 61 -12.42 6.79 11.06
C LEU A 61 -11.56 5.67 11.66
N PHE A 62 -10.81 4.95 10.84
CA PHE A 62 -9.86 3.94 11.30
C PHE A 62 -8.82 4.53 12.26
N VAL A 63 -8.17 5.64 11.87
CA VAL A 63 -7.16 6.29 12.73
C VAL A 63 -7.78 6.77 14.05
N ARG A 64 -9.03 7.24 14.05
CA ARG A 64 -9.72 7.70 15.27
C ARG A 64 -10.17 6.56 16.17
N ALA A 65 -10.57 5.42 15.61
CA ALA A 65 -11.14 4.31 16.37
C ALA A 65 -10.09 3.35 16.93
N VAL A 66 -8.90 3.31 16.33
CA VAL A 66 -7.89 2.31 16.66
C VAL A 66 -7.00 2.78 17.82
N ASN A 67 -6.91 1.94 18.85
CA ASN A 67 -5.94 2.10 19.93
C ASN A 67 -4.65 1.30 19.60
N PRO A 68 -3.48 1.93 19.46
CA PRO A 68 -2.22 1.22 19.19
C PRO A 68 -1.84 0.19 20.26
N ALA A 69 -2.29 0.37 21.51
CA ALA A 69 -2.05 -0.56 22.61
C ALA A 69 -2.88 -1.85 22.50
N SER A 70 -3.86 -1.91 21.59
CA SER A 70 -4.69 -3.10 21.38
C SER A 70 -3.94 -4.28 20.78
N LEU A 71 -2.77 -4.05 20.15
CA LEU A 71 -1.94 -5.10 19.58
C LEU A 71 -0.71 -5.34 20.45
N VAL A 72 -0.59 -6.57 20.95
CA VAL A 72 0.54 -7.06 21.74
C VAL A 72 1.29 -8.10 20.95
N SER A 73 2.60 -8.22 21.18
CA SER A 73 3.38 -9.30 20.59
C SER A 73 2.93 -10.65 21.12
N ALA A 74 2.61 -11.58 20.21
CA ALA A 74 2.31 -12.96 20.55
C ALA A 74 3.56 -13.68 21.09
N ARG A 75 3.38 -14.93 21.55
CA ARG A 75 4.47 -15.81 22.04
C ARG A 75 5.66 -15.90 21.06
N ARG A 76 5.40 -15.79 19.76
CA ARG A 76 6.43 -15.61 18.72
C ARG A 76 6.40 -14.16 18.26
N ARG A 77 7.51 -13.43 18.44
CA ARG A 77 7.60 -12.02 18.04
C ARG A 77 7.42 -11.88 16.51
N PRO A 78 6.72 -10.83 16.05
CA PRO A 78 6.56 -10.58 14.62
C PRO A 78 7.92 -10.22 14.00
N PRO A 79 8.15 -10.50 12.69
CA PRO A 79 9.42 -10.26 12.02
C PRO A 79 9.64 -8.76 11.69
N ARG A 80 9.63 -7.90 12.72
CA ARG A 80 9.67 -6.43 12.59
C ARG A 80 10.85 -5.94 11.76
N ARG A 81 12.05 -6.48 11.99
CA ARG A 81 13.28 -6.10 11.27
C ARG A 81 13.22 -6.45 9.78
N THR A 82 12.65 -7.60 9.43
CA THR A 82 12.49 -8.02 8.03
C THR A 82 11.51 -7.11 7.30
N VAL A 83 10.36 -6.81 7.93
CA VAL A 83 9.37 -5.88 7.34
C VAL A 83 9.95 -4.48 7.21
N ALA A 84 10.63 -3.98 8.25
CA ALA A 84 11.27 -2.66 8.20
C ALA A 84 12.37 -2.59 7.12
N GLY A 85 13.18 -3.64 6.97
CA GLY A 85 14.19 -3.73 5.92
C GLY A 85 13.57 -3.71 4.51
N LEU A 86 12.50 -4.47 4.29
CA LEU A 86 11.76 -4.45 3.03
C LEU A 86 11.17 -3.07 2.73
N PHE A 87 10.51 -2.44 3.70
CA PHE A 87 9.95 -1.11 3.53
C PHE A 87 11.02 -0.04 3.31
N GLY A 88 12.15 -0.12 4.01
CA GLY A 88 13.30 0.77 3.78
C GLY A 88 13.89 0.59 2.38
N LEU A 89 14.00 -0.65 1.90
CA LEU A 89 14.46 -0.95 0.54
C LEU A 89 13.51 -0.38 -0.50
N LEU A 90 12.20 -0.65 -0.39
CA LEU A 90 11.19 -0.13 -1.32
C LEU A 90 11.15 1.40 -1.30
N LEU A 91 11.26 2.02 -0.12
CA LEU A 91 11.34 3.47 0.02
C LEU A 91 12.47 4.05 -0.82
N VAL A 92 13.69 3.51 -0.69
CA VAL A 92 14.86 4.00 -1.42
C VAL A 92 14.71 3.78 -2.92
N LEU A 93 14.31 2.56 -3.34
CA LEU A 93 14.19 2.21 -4.75
C LEU A 93 13.14 3.06 -5.47
N PHE A 94 11.94 3.21 -4.90
CA PHE A 94 10.88 4.01 -5.52
C PHE A 94 11.18 5.51 -5.46
N THR A 95 11.76 6.02 -4.37
CA THR A 95 12.16 7.43 -4.32
C THR A 95 13.20 7.73 -5.38
N ALA A 96 14.20 6.88 -5.56
CA ALA A 96 15.21 7.04 -6.60
C ALA A 96 14.60 6.97 -8.01
N LEU A 97 13.69 6.02 -8.25
CA LEU A 97 12.96 5.86 -9.51
C LEU A 97 12.09 7.08 -9.84
N TRP A 98 11.41 7.66 -8.85
CA TRP A 98 10.60 8.84 -9.05
C TRP A 98 11.43 10.09 -9.26
N LEU A 99 12.50 10.28 -8.50
CA LEU A 99 13.40 11.42 -8.67
C LEU A 99 14.15 11.38 -10.01
N SER A 100 14.50 10.19 -10.52
CA SER A 100 15.16 10.07 -11.83
C SER A 100 14.26 10.50 -12.99
N GLN A 101 12.94 10.46 -12.84
CA GLN A 101 11.97 10.94 -13.82
C GLN A 101 11.56 12.40 -13.57
N LEU A 102 11.36 12.77 -12.31
CA LEU A 102 10.86 14.09 -11.92
C LEU A 102 11.91 15.19 -12.10
N LEU A 103 13.16 14.95 -11.73
CA LEU A 103 14.22 15.97 -11.81
C LEU A 103 14.51 16.43 -13.25
N PRO A 104 14.65 15.55 -14.26
CA PRO A 104 14.80 15.97 -15.66
C PRO A 104 13.62 16.79 -16.16
N ALA A 105 12.40 16.43 -15.77
CA ALA A 105 11.21 17.14 -16.22
C ALA A 105 11.02 18.50 -15.54
N MET A 106 11.43 18.63 -14.27
CA MET A 106 11.53 19.93 -13.62
C MET A 106 12.54 20.83 -14.34
N ALA A 107 13.69 20.29 -14.75
CA ALA A 107 14.67 21.03 -15.52
C ALA A 107 14.15 21.44 -16.91
N ALA A 108 13.43 20.55 -17.58
CA ALA A 108 12.81 20.80 -18.88
C ALA A 108 11.52 21.64 -18.82
N ARG A 109 10.95 21.85 -17.62
CA ARG A 109 9.64 22.49 -17.37
C ARG A 109 8.50 21.84 -18.17
N GLN A 110 8.54 20.52 -18.31
CA GLN A 110 7.53 19.74 -19.02
C GLN A 110 6.72 18.89 -18.03
N PRO A 111 5.39 18.84 -18.14
CA PRO A 111 4.58 17.99 -17.29
C PRO A 111 4.82 16.52 -17.63
N LEU A 112 4.87 15.65 -16.62
CA LEU A 112 4.86 14.21 -16.83
C LEU A 112 3.43 13.71 -17.04
N PRO A 113 3.22 12.78 -17.98
CA PRO A 113 1.97 12.01 -18.01
C PRO A 113 1.82 11.22 -16.70
N GLY A 114 0.61 11.18 -16.15
CA GLY A 114 0.34 10.47 -14.89
C GLY A 114 0.97 11.14 -13.66
N GLN A 115 1.08 12.48 -13.65
CA GLN A 115 1.70 13.24 -12.56
C GLN A 115 1.16 12.91 -11.15
N THR A 116 -0.08 12.42 -11.08
CA THR A 116 -0.73 12.03 -9.81
C THR A 116 0.07 10.95 -9.08
N ILE A 117 0.69 10.00 -9.79
CA ILE A 117 1.46 8.92 -9.16
C ILE A 117 2.62 9.46 -8.32
N PHE A 118 3.35 10.45 -8.84
CA PHE A 118 4.47 11.07 -8.15
C PHE A 118 4.02 11.78 -6.88
N VAL A 119 2.89 12.49 -6.95
CA VAL A 119 2.32 13.19 -5.79
C VAL A 119 1.88 12.19 -4.73
N LEU A 120 1.12 11.17 -5.10
CA LEU A 120 0.63 10.16 -4.16
C LEU A 120 1.78 9.39 -3.51
N ASP A 121 2.82 9.04 -4.28
CA ASP A 121 3.94 8.29 -3.74
C ASP A 121 4.85 9.14 -2.88
N LEU A 122 5.33 10.29 -3.38
CA LEU A 122 6.30 11.11 -2.65
C LEU A 122 5.68 11.86 -1.46
N ALA A 123 4.41 12.24 -1.52
CA ALA A 123 3.77 12.98 -0.43
C ALA A 123 3.08 12.08 0.60
N ILE A 124 2.65 10.87 0.22
CA ILE A 124 1.82 10.02 1.09
C ILE A 124 2.38 8.61 1.23
N ALA A 125 2.47 7.84 0.15
CA ALA A 125 2.74 6.41 0.26
C ALA A 125 4.14 6.12 0.81
N LEU A 126 5.17 6.72 0.21
CA LEU A 126 6.56 6.50 0.59
C LEU A 126 6.86 7.09 1.98
N PRO A 127 6.44 8.31 2.35
CA PRO A 127 6.55 8.80 3.72
C PRO A 127 5.90 7.86 4.75
N LEU A 128 4.71 7.33 4.46
CA LEU A 128 4.02 6.41 5.37
C LEU A 128 4.72 5.05 5.47
N THR A 129 5.25 4.54 4.35
CA THR A 129 6.08 3.33 4.33
C THR A 129 7.36 3.53 5.15
N GLY A 130 8.04 4.66 4.99
CA GLY A 130 9.23 5.03 5.75
C GLY A 130 8.95 5.20 7.24
N LEU A 131 7.86 5.88 7.60
CA LEU A 131 7.41 6.02 8.98
C LEU A 131 7.14 4.65 9.60
N THR A 132 6.45 3.77 8.89
CA THR A 132 6.16 2.41 9.36
C THR A 132 7.44 1.61 9.57
N ALA A 133 8.39 1.68 8.63
CA ALA A 133 9.70 1.05 8.77
C ALA A 133 10.46 1.55 10.01
N TRP A 134 10.49 2.88 10.20
CA TRP A 134 11.16 3.50 11.33
C TRP A 134 10.54 3.10 12.68
N LEU A 135 9.20 3.13 12.77
CA LEU A 135 8.47 2.70 13.98
C LEU A 135 8.70 1.22 14.31
N LEU A 136 8.73 0.36 13.29
CA LEU A 136 9.04 -1.07 13.45
C LEU A 136 10.47 -1.31 13.94
N CYS A 137 11.45 -0.54 13.44
CA CYS A 137 12.83 -0.56 13.93
C CYS A 137 12.92 -0.14 15.40
N ARG A 138 12.11 0.84 15.82
CA ARG A 138 12.01 1.30 17.21
C ARG A 138 11.18 0.37 18.09
N GLY A 139 10.50 -0.63 17.52
CA GLY A 139 9.61 -1.53 18.26
C GLY A 139 8.37 -0.85 18.82
N HIS A 140 7.96 0.29 18.24
CA HIS A 140 6.83 1.10 18.70
C HIS A 140 5.49 0.42 18.35
N PRO A 141 4.47 0.43 19.23
CA PRO A 141 3.19 -0.27 19.00
C PRO A 141 2.45 0.21 17.74
N VAL A 142 2.55 1.50 17.41
CA VAL A 142 2.00 2.05 16.16
C VAL A 142 2.64 1.41 14.91
N GLY A 143 3.93 1.03 14.98
CA GLY A 143 4.59 0.34 13.89
C GLY A 143 4.00 -1.05 13.65
N ASP A 144 3.69 -1.79 14.72
CA ASP A 144 3.02 -3.09 14.61
C ASP A 144 1.60 -2.98 14.08
N LEU A 145 0.90 -1.93 14.50
CA LEU A 145 -0.43 -1.61 14.02
C LEU A 145 -0.46 -1.33 12.51
N LEU A 146 0.48 -0.50 12.02
CA LEU A 146 0.55 -0.09 10.62
C LEU A 146 1.14 -1.17 9.71
N ALA A 147 1.88 -2.14 10.25
CA ALA A 147 2.57 -3.14 9.45
C ALA A 147 1.64 -3.94 8.54
N ILE A 148 0.56 -4.54 9.08
CA ILE A 148 -0.36 -5.36 8.28
C ILE A 148 -1.12 -4.53 7.22
N PRO A 149 -1.72 -3.36 7.57
CA PRO A 149 -2.32 -2.47 6.57
C PRO A 149 -1.35 -2.07 5.46
N MET A 150 -0.11 -1.70 5.80
CA MET A 150 0.90 -1.31 4.81
C MET A 150 1.37 -2.49 3.97
N LEU A 151 1.64 -3.64 4.57
CA LEU A 151 2.01 -4.86 3.82
C LEU A 151 0.92 -5.21 2.80
N MET A 152 -0.34 -5.13 3.21
CA MET A 152 -1.49 -5.41 2.34
C MET A 152 -1.61 -4.38 1.21
N LYS A 153 -1.52 -3.08 1.51
CA LYS A 153 -1.57 -2.00 0.51
C LYS A 153 -0.45 -2.15 -0.52
N VAL A 154 0.79 -2.35 -0.05
CA VAL A 154 1.98 -2.46 -0.92
C VAL A 154 1.92 -3.75 -1.75
N ALA A 155 1.52 -4.88 -1.15
CA ALA A 155 1.34 -6.14 -1.87
C ALA A 155 0.34 -6.01 -3.02
N LEU A 156 -0.85 -5.46 -2.74
CA LEU A 156 -1.89 -5.33 -3.76
C LEU A 156 -1.48 -4.41 -4.90
N LEU A 157 -0.84 -3.29 -4.57
CA LEU A 157 -0.35 -2.35 -5.57
C LEU A 157 0.73 -3.02 -6.43
N GLY A 158 1.73 -3.66 -5.80
CA GLY A 158 2.81 -4.34 -6.52
C GLY A 158 2.29 -5.46 -7.41
N ILE A 159 1.36 -6.29 -6.93
CA ILE A 159 0.72 -7.35 -7.74
C ILE A 159 -0.08 -6.73 -8.89
N SER A 160 -0.83 -5.65 -8.64
CA SER A 160 -1.63 -4.98 -9.66
C SER A 160 -0.75 -4.43 -10.79
N VAL A 161 0.35 -3.75 -10.45
CA VAL A 161 1.26 -3.17 -11.45
C VAL A 161 2.05 -4.28 -12.15
N PHE A 162 2.51 -5.31 -11.43
CA PHE A 162 3.16 -6.47 -12.02
C PHE A 162 2.29 -7.15 -13.08
N LEU A 163 1.02 -7.43 -12.75
CA LEU A 163 0.07 -8.04 -13.69
C LEU A 163 -0.29 -7.08 -14.83
N GLY A 164 -0.43 -5.78 -14.55
CA GLY A 164 -0.67 -4.76 -15.55
C GLY A 164 0.46 -4.68 -16.58
N THR A 165 1.71 -4.70 -16.13
CA THR A 165 2.89 -4.72 -17.01
C THR A 165 2.94 -5.98 -17.86
N LEU A 166 2.66 -7.16 -17.28
CA LEU A 166 2.58 -8.41 -18.05
C LEU A 166 1.46 -8.38 -19.10
N TYR A 167 0.30 -7.82 -18.74
CA TYR A 167 -0.83 -7.70 -19.65
C TYR A 167 -0.51 -6.76 -20.82
N THR A 168 0.05 -5.58 -20.55
CA THR A 168 0.46 -4.64 -21.60
C THR A 168 1.54 -5.24 -22.50
N TYR A 169 2.50 -5.97 -21.93
CA TYR A 169 3.52 -6.67 -22.72
C TYR A 169 2.90 -7.75 -23.63
N ALA A 170 1.98 -8.57 -23.09
CA ALA A 170 1.41 -9.71 -23.82
C ALA A 170 0.41 -9.30 -24.92
N PHE A 171 -0.27 -8.17 -24.77
CA PHE A 171 -1.40 -7.81 -25.63
C PHE A 171 -1.27 -6.46 -26.37
N PHE A 172 -0.31 -5.61 -25.98
CA PHE A 172 -0.18 -4.25 -26.51
C PHE A 172 1.25 -3.90 -26.95
N ASP A 173 2.11 -4.91 -27.18
CA ASP A 173 3.52 -4.75 -27.58
C ASP A 173 4.29 -3.73 -26.70
N GLY A 174 3.95 -3.69 -25.41
CA GLY A 174 4.56 -2.77 -24.46
C GLY A 174 6.06 -3.03 -24.27
N PRO A 175 6.87 -2.01 -23.93
CA PRO A 175 8.29 -2.18 -23.69
C PRO A 175 8.54 -3.14 -22.51
N PHE A 176 9.36 -4.17 -22.74
CA PHE A 176 9.77 -5.09 -21.69
C PHE A 176 11.03 -4.58 -20.97
N MET A 177 10.85 -4.10 -19.74
CA MET A 177 11.96 -3.76 -18.86
C MET A 177 12.07 -4.79 -17.73
N PRO A 178 13.07 -5.70 -17.76
CA PRO A 178 13.23 -6.73 -16.74
C PRO A 178 13.35 -6.16 -15.32
N PHE A 179 13.96 -4.99 -15.20
CA PHE A 179 14.13 -4.28 -13.94
C PHE A 179 12.79 -3.91 -13.30
N ASP A 180 11.88 -3.30 -14.06
CA ASP A 180 10.55 -2.89 -13.59
C ASP A 180 9.74 -4.11 -13.14
N LEU A 181 9.77 -5.18 -13.92
CA LEU A 181 9.07 -6.41 -13.58
C LEU A 181 9.60 -7.02 -12.28
N ALA A 182 10.93 -7.05 -12.10
CA ALA A 182 11.55 -7.53 -10.87
C ALA A 182 11.21 -6.63 -9.66
N LEU A 183 11.21 -5.31 -9.85
CA LEU A 183 10.83 -4.33 -8.82
C LEU A 183 9.37 -4.51 -8.39
N TYR A 184 8.44 -4.64 -9.34
CA TYR A 184 7.02 -4.84 -9.05
C TYR A 184 6.75 -6.22 -8.45
N ALA A 185 7.47 -7.26 -8.86
CA ALA A 185 7.42 -8.58 -8.23
C ALA A 185 7.88 -8.51 -6.77
N LEU A 186 9.00 -7.84 -6.49
CA LEU A 186 9.50 -7.63 -5.13
C LEU A 186 8.48 -6.85 -4.28
N MET A 187 7.92 -5.77 -4.84
CA MET A 187 6.90 -4.95 -4.20
C MET A 187 5.59 -5.72 -3.94
N GLY A 188 5.20 -6.62 -4.83
CA GLY A 188 3.96 -7.38 -4.70
C GLY A 188 4.11 -8.58 -3.77
N PHE A 189 5.02 -9.49 -4.11
CA PHE A 189 5.15 -10.79 -3.47
C PHE A 189 5.95 -10.72 -2.15
N GLY A 190 6.90 -9.79 -2.03
CA GLY A 190 7.68 -9.60 -0.81
C GLY A 190 6.78 -9.28 0.40
N PRO A 191 5.94 -8.22 0.33
CA PRO A 191 5.00 -7.91 1.39
C PRO A 191 3.96 -9.01 1.60
N ALA A 192 3.43 -9.61 0.52
CA ALA A 192 2.44 -10.69 0.62
C ALA A 192 2.95 -11.88 1.44
N ALA A 193 4.22 -12.28 1.22
CA ALA A 193 4.85 -13.37 1.97
C ALA A 193 5.02 -13.05 3.47
N LEU A 194 5.12 -11.77 3.84
CA LEU A 194 5.33 -11.32 5.22
C LEU A 194 4.02 -11.04 5.99
N ILE A 195 2.87 -10.93 5.32
CA ILE A 195 1.56 -10.73 5.97
C ILE A 195 1.28 -11.85 6.97
N TRP A 196 1.43 -13.11 6.56
CA TRP A 196 1.09 -14.26 7.41
C TRP A 196 2.01 -14.43 8.62
N PRO A 197 3.36 -14.37 8.48
CA PRO A 197 4.27 -14.34 9.62
C PRO A 197 3.98 -13.22 10.61
N PHE A 198 3.68 -12.02 10.12
CA PHE A 198 3.38 -10.87 10.98
C PHE A 198 2.03 -11.02 11.68
N TRP A 199 1.03 -11.54 10.98
CA TRP A 199 -0.28 -11.83 11.53
C TRP A 199 -0.21 -12.85 12.67
N ARG A 200 0.59 -13.92 12.52
CA ARG A 200 0.78 -14.92 13.59
C ARG A 200 1.58 -14.39 14.78
N GLY A 201 2.45 -13.42 14.56
CA GLY A 201 3.28 -12.83 15.60
C GLY A 201 2.61 -11.72 16.43
N SER A 202 1.39 -11.31 16.07
CA SER A 202 0.60 -10.31 16.78
C SER A 202 -0.62 -10.94 17.45
N THR A 203 -1.01 -10.48 18.64
CA THR A 203 -2.23 -10.86 19.36
C THR A 203 -2.95 -9.60 19.83
N LEU A 204 -4.25 -9.67 20.08
CA LEU A 204 -4.93 -8.58 20.76
C LEU A 204 -4.60 -8.63 22.26
N ALA A 205 -4.55 -7.48 22.91
CA ALA A 205 -4.64 -7.42 24.37
C ALA A 205 -6.04 -7.89 24.78
N ASP A 206 -6.11 -8.79 25.76
CA ASP A 206 -7.37 -9.19 26.42
C ASP A 206 -7.94 -8.05 27.27
#